data_AF-D9PMC1-F1
#
_entry.id   AF-D9PMC1-F1
#
_cell.length_a   1.000
_cell.length_b   1.000
_cell.length_c   1.000
_cell.angle_alpha   90.00
_cell.angle_beta   90.00
_cell.angle_gamma   90.00
#
_symmetry.space_group_name_H-M   'P 1'
#
loop_
_entity.id
_entity.type
_entity.pdbx_description
1 polymer ?
#
loop_
_entity_poly.entity_id
_entity_poly.type
_entity_poly.pdbx_seq_one_letter_code
_entity_poly.pdbx_strand_id
1 'polypeptide(L)'
;MGESLVLKNRYRILRQLAEDKLGIIYEGQLLPQGHKLAIREYNKQLCPPELIEQMQSAIYQLAALNHPHIVKILDSVFTENQRFFVISASPWEGSLADILVKIGKFTEKETIRLLNIIGKALEYAHQKKYFTE
;
A
#
# COMPACT_ATOMS: atom_id res chain seq x y z
N MET A 1 -4.29 14.40 -23.53
CA MET A 1 -4.28 14.86 -22.12
C MET A 1 -5.17 13.88 -21.37
N GLY A 2 -4.60 12.92 -20.65
CA GLY A 2 -5.39 11.93 -19.93
C GLY A 2 -6.09 12.59 -18.74
N GLU A 3 -7.38 12.37 -18.59
CA GLU A 3 -8.12 12.84 -17.42
C GLU A 3 -7.47 12.27 -16.15
N SER A 4 -7.05 13.16 -15.26
CA SER A 4 -6.51 12.75 -13.96
C SER A 4 -7.65 12.23 -13.11
N LEU A 5 -7.68 10.92 -12.86
CA LEU A 5 -8.69 10.30 -12.03
C LEU A 5 -8.59 10.82 -10.60
N VAL A 6 -9.70 11.36 -10.08
CA VAL A 6 -9.81 11.80 -8.69
C VAL A 6 -10.71 10.84 -7.93
N LEU A 7 -10.15 10.18 -6.92
CA LEU A 7 -10.86 9.24 -6.05
C LEU A 7 -11.51 10.00 -4.88
N LYS A 8 -12.81 9.78 -4.66
CA LYS A 8 -13.63 10.40 -3.59
C LYS A 8 -13.49 11.94 -3.51
N ASN A 9 -13.16 12.63 -4.60
CA ASN A 9 -12.84 14.07 -4.62
C ASN A 9 -11.70 14.47 -3.65
N ARG A 10 -10.87 13.52 -3.19
CA ARG A 10 -9.84 13.73 -2.16
C ARG A 10 -8.45 13.31 -2.60
N TYR A 11 -8.34 12.31 -3.48
CA TYR A 11 -7.05 11.77 -3.90
C TYR A 11 -6.92 11.84 -5.42
N ARG A 12 -5.95 12.59 -5.91
CA ARG A 12 -5.67 12.71 -7.34
C ARG A 12 -4.59 11.70 -7.73
N ILE A 13 -4.84 10.89 -8.75
CA ILE A 13 -3.83 10.04 -9.37
C ILE A 13 -2.99 10.89 -10.33
N LEU A 14 -1.66 10.85 -10.19
CA LEU A 14 -0.74 11.64 -11.00
C LEU A 14 -0.12 10.80 -12.12
N ARG A 15 0.69 9.79 -11.77
CA ARG A 15 1.39 8.93 -12.74
C ARG A 15 1.65 7.54 -12.16
N GLN A 16 1.80 6.55 -13.03
CA GLN A 16 2.23 5.20 -12.63
C GLN A 16 3.70 5.23 -12.20
N LEU A 17 4.01 4.55 -11.09
CA LEU A 17 5.36 4.40 -10.54
C LEU A 17 5.90 2.99 -10.74
N ALA A 18 5.05 1.98 -10.53
CA ALA A 18 5.44 0.58 -10.62
C ALA A 18 4.22 -0.30 -10.91
N GLU A 19 4.48 -1.53 -11.31
CA GLU A 19 3.48 -2.58 -11.47
C GLU A 19 4.08 -3.90 -10.98
N ASP A 20 3.27 -4.64 -10.22
CA ASP A 20 3.63 -5.96 -9.71
C ASP A 20 2.44 -6.92 -9.82
N LYS A 21 2.61 -8.15 -9.31
CA LYS A 21 1.56 -9.18 -9.36
C LYS A 21 0.24 -8.76 -8.68
N LEU A 22 0.28 -7.82 -7.73
CA LEU A 22 -0.89 -7.35 -7.01
C LEU A 22 -1.62 -6.25 -7.78
N GLY A 23 -0.91 -5.50 -8.63
CA GLY A 23 -1.47 -4.48 -9.51
C GLY A 23 -0.54 -3.29 -9.68
N ILE A 24 -1.12 -2.11 -9.89
CA ILE A 24 -0.39 -0.90 -10.27
C ILE A 24 -0.23 0.03 -9.07
N ILE A 25 0.96 0.59 -8.90
CA ILE A 25 1.24 1.64 -7.91
C ILE A 25 1.36 2.97 -8.64
N TYR A 26 0.61 3.96 -8.18
CA TYR A 26 0.64 5.32 -8.68
C TYR A 26 1.19 6.30 -7.65
N GLU A 27 1.86 7.34 -8.13
CA GLU A 27 2.04 8.58 -7.39
C GLU A 27 0.68 9.27 -7.32
N GLY A 28 0.24 9.59 -6.11
CA GLY A 28 -0.98 10.33 -5.89
C GLY A 28 -0.75 11.57 -5.04
N GLN A 29 -1.79 12.39 -4.96
CA GLN A 29 -1.78 13.65 -4.22
C GLN A 29 -3.06 13.81 -3.41
N LEU A 30 -2.93 14.13 -2.13
CA LEU A 30 -4.05 14.52 -1.28
C LEU A 30 -4.50 15.95 -1.62
N LEU A 31 -5.79 16.13 -1.83
CA LEU A 31 -6.41 17.42 -2.12
C LEU A 31 -7.06 18.04 -0.87
N PRO A 32 -7.02 19.38 -0.73
CA PRO A 32 -6.32 20.34 -1.58
C PRO A 32 -4.84 20.55 -1.19
N GLN A 33 -4.37 19.99 -0.09
CA GLN A 33 -3.09 20.36 0.53
C GLN A 33 -1.86 20.01 -0.32
N GLY A 34 -2.01 19.09 -1.27
CA GLY A 34 -0.97 18.77 -2.24
C GLY A 34 0.06 17.75 -1.75
N HIS A 35 -0.13 17.15 -0.57
CA HIS A 35 0.78 16.14 -0.02
C HIS A 35 0.85 14.91 -0.94
N LYS A 36 2.08 14.49 -1.24
CA LYS A 36 2.34 13.30 -2.05
C LYS A 36 2.08 12.03 -1.24
N LEU A 37 1.55 11.03 -1.93
CA LEU A 37 1.18 9.73 -1.36
C LEU A 37 1.29 8.63 -2.41
N ALA A 38 1.13 7.38 -1.98
CA ALA A 38 1.04 6.23 -2.88
C ALA A 38 -0.40 5.73 -2.97
N ILE A 39 -0.84 5.39 -4.19
CA ILE A 39 -2.14 4.77 -4.46
C ILE A 39 -1.87 3.45 -5.15
N ARG A 40 -2.27 2.33 -4.53
CA ARG A 40 -2.24 1.02 -5.18
C ARG A 40 -3.61 0.69 -5.74
N GLU A 41 -3.67 0.44 -7.04
CA GLU A 41 -4.78 -0.22 -7.69
C GLU A 41 -4.53 -1.72 -7.71
N TYR A 42 -5.48 -2.51 -7.23
CA TYR A 42 -5.39 -3.95 -7.25
C TYR A 42 -5.98 -4.55 -8.52
N ASN A 43 -5.38 -5.64 -9.00
CA ASN A 43 -5.90 -6.43 -10.10
C ASN A 43 -7.30 -6.94 -9.77
N LYS A 44 -8.26 -6.76 -10.69
CA LYS A 44 -9.68 -7.15 -10.49
C LYS A 44 -9.84 -8.61 -10.06
N GLN A 45 -8.99 -9.50 -10.58
CA GLN A 45 -8.99 -10.94 -10.25
C GLN A 45 -8.66 -11.22 -8.77
N LEU A 46 -7.96 -10.30 -8.10
CA LEU A 46 -7.62 -10.39 -6.68
C LEU A 46 -8.65 -9.70 -5.77
N CYS A 47 -9.63 -9.01 -6.37
CA CYS A 47 -10.64 -8.23 -5.66
C CYS A 47 -12.03 -8.52 -6.26
N PRO A 48 -12.53 -9.76 -6.13
CA PRO A 48 -13.83 -10.12 -6.66
C PRO A 48 -14.93 -9.33 -5.90
N PRO A 49 -16.03 -8.92 -6.58
CA PRO A 49 -17.06 -8.06 -5.99
C PRO A 49 -17.61 -8.56 -4.66
N GLU A 50 -17.73 -9.87 -4.49
CA GLU A 50 -18.27 -10.52 -3.29
C GLU A 50 -17.37 -10.35 -2.06
N LEU A 51 -16.08 -10.06 -2.25
CA LEU A 51 -15.12 -9.87 -1.16
C LEU A 51 -14.82 -8.39 -0.86
N ILE A 52 -15.33 -7.45 -1.66
CA ILE A 52 -14.97 -6.03 -1.52
C ILE A 52 -15.29 -5.49 -0.13
N GLU A 53 -16.46 -5.80 0.42
CA GLU A 53 -16.84 -5.35 1.77
C GLU A 53 -15.90 -5.89 2.85
N GLN A 54 -15.54 -7.17 2.76
CA GLN A 54 -14.60 -7.81 3.69
C GLN A 54 -13.21 -7.20 3.57
N MET A 55 -12.75 -6.93 2.34
CA MET A 55 -11.47 -6.27 2.08
C MET A 55 -11.44 -4.83 2.63
N GLN A 56 -12.50 -4.05 2.40
CA GLN A 56 -12.62 -2.70 2.94
C GLN A 56 -12.61 -2.71 4.49
N SER A 57 -13.31 -3.66 5.11
CA SER A 57 -13.31 -3.85 6.56
C SER A 57 -11.91 -4.21 7.09
N ALA A 58 -11.21 -5.14 6.41
CA ALA A 58 -9.83 -5.48 6.75
C ALA A 58 -8.88 -4.29 6.60
N ILE A 59 -9.04 -3.47 5.56
CA ILE A 59 -8.23 -2.26 5.38
C ILE A 59 -8.53 -1.22 6.45
N TYR A 60 -9.78 -1.03 6.85
CA TYR A 60 -10.14 -0.14 7.95
C TYR A 60 -9.44 -0.55 9.26
N GLN A 61 -9.41 -1.86 9.52
CA GLN A 61 -8.66 -2.42 10.64
C GLN A 61 -7.16 -2.14 10.51
N LEU A 62 -6.54 -2.46 9.36
CA LEU A 62 -5.12 -2.19 9.11
C LEU A 62 -4.78 -0.69 9.17
N ALA A 63 -5.71 0.20 8.84
CA ALA A 63 -5.52 1.65 8.93
C ALA A 63 -5.34 2.15 10.37
N ALA A 64 -5.70 1.37 11.39
CA ALA A 64 -5.41 1.69 12.78
C ALA A 64 -3.97 1.33 13.21
N LEU A 65 -3.22 0.56 12.40
CA LEU A 65 -1.79 0.35 12.63
C LEU A 65 -1.05 1.69 12.58
N ASN A 66 -0.11 1.87 13.52
CA ASN A 66 0.72 3.05 13.61
C ASN A 66 2.09 2.64 14.16
N HIS A 67 3.00 2.33 13.24
CA HIS A 67 4.34 1.84 13.58
C HIS A 67 5.34 2.38 12.55
N PRO A 68 6.56 2.80 12.94
CA PRO A 68 7.53 3.42 12.03
C PRO A 68 7.97 2.54 10.86
N HIS A 69 7.75 1.22 10.94
CA HIS A 69 8.10 0.25 9.90
C HIS A 69 6.88 -0.40 9.24
N ILE A 70 5.68 0.15 9.45
CA ILE A 70 4.45 -0.26 8.76
C ILE A 70 3.91 0.96 8.00
N VAL A 71 3.69 0.79 6.70
CA VAL A 71 3.09 1.86 5.88
C VAL A 71 1.69 2.17 6.40
N LYS A 72 1.46 3.44 6.73
CA LYS A 72 0.16 3.92 7.21
C LYS A 72 -0.83 3.92 6.06
N ILE A 73 -1.92 3.17 6.18
CA ILE A 73 -3.05 3.23 5.25
C ILE A 73 -3.97 4.39 5.67
N LEU A 74 -4.46 5.15 4.68
CA LEU A 74 -5.39 6.26 4.86
C LEU A 74 -6.82 5.89 4.51
N ASP A 75 -7.02 5.20 3.39
CA ASP A 75 -8.36 4.91 2.86
C ASP A 75 -8.33 3.75 1.85
N SER A 76 -9.51 3.23 1.54
CA SER A 76 -9.76 2.38 0.37
C SER A 76 -10.93 2.90 -0.46
N VAL A 77 -10.87 2.69 -1.77
CA VAL A 77 -11.89 3.15 -2.72
C VAL A 77 -12.23 2.02 -3.67
N PHE A 78 -13.51 1.68 -3.73
CA PHE A 78 -14.05 0.85 -4.80
C PHE A 78 -14.86 1.74 -5.73
N THR A 79 -14.53 1.75 -7.02
CA THR A 79 -15.22 2.59 -8.02
C THR A 79 -16.30 1.81 -8.74
N GLU A 80 -17.26 2.51 -9.35
CA GLU A 80 -18.33 1.94 -10.19
C GLU A 80 -17.80 1.02 -11.31
N ASN A 81 -16.61 1.31 -11.85
CA ASN A 81 -15.94 0.47 -12.87
C ASN A 81 -15.27 -0.81 -12.31
N GLN A 82 -15.62 -1.22 -11.10
CA GLN A 82 -15.09 -2.37 -10.36
C GLN A 82 -13.56 -2.34 -10.20
N ARG A 83 -13.02 -1.18 -9.83
CA ARG A 83 -11.58 -1.00 -9.56
C ARG A 83 -11.41 -0.76 -8.07
N PHE A 84 -10.43 -1.42 -7.47
CA PHE A 84 -10.16 -1.34 -6.04
C PHE A 84 -8.83 -0.65 -5.77
N PHE A 85 -8.86 0.40 -4.95
CA PHE A 85 -7.71 1.22 -4.63
C PHE A 85 -7.46 1.25 -3.12
N VAL A 86 -6.19 1.22 -2.73
CA VAL A 86 -5.73 1.47 -1.36
C VAL A 86 -4.78 2.66 -1.36
N ILE A 87 -5.01 3.60 -0.45
CA ILE A 87 -4.27 4.85 -0.35
C ILE A 87 -3.38 4.78 0.89
N SER A 88 -2.08 5.00 0.71
CA SER A 88 -1.09 5.05 1.79
C SER A 88 -0.63 6.47 2.08
N ALA A 89 -0.25 6.78 3.32
CA ALA A 89 0.10 8.15 3.73
C ALA A 89 1.45 8.64 3.19
N SER A 90 2.31 7.72 2.77
CA SER A 90 3.66 8.02 2.31
C SER A 90 3.79 7.77 0.79
N PRO A 91 4.68 8.50 0.11
CA PRO A 91 5.09 8.16 -1.25
C PRO A 91 5.70 6.76 -1.34
N TRP A 92 5.66 6.17 -2.54
CA TRP A 92 6.32 4.90 -2.82
C TRP A 92 7.77 5.12 -3.22
N GLU A 93 8.69 4.39 -2.58
CA GLU A 93 10.15 4.52 -2.80
C GLU A 93 10.78 3.23 -3.36
N GLY A 94 9.97 2.25 -3.73
CA GLY A 94 10.42 0.92 -4.17
C GLY A 94 10.30 -0.15 -3.10
N SER A 95 10.71 -1.36 -3.47
CA SER A 95 10.64 -2.57 -2.66
C SER A 95 12.04 -3.10 -2.31
N LEU A 96 12.10 -3.98 -1.31
CA LEU A 96 13.33 -4.73 -1.00
C LEU A 96 13.80 -5.59 -2.19
N ALA A 97 12.87 -6.07 -3.03
CA ALA A 97 13.20 -6.81 -4.24
C ALA A 97 13.92 -5.91 -5.26
N ASP A 98 13.48 -4.66 -5.42
CA ASP A 98 14.15 -3.67 -6.30
C ASP A 98 15.59 -3.38 -5.83
N ILE A 99 15.80 -3.35 -4.52
CA ILE A 99 17.15 -3.20 -3.94
C ILE A 99 17.97 -4.46 -4.22
N LEU A 100 17.40 -5.64 -4.01
CA LEU A 100 18.08 -6.92 -4.22
C LEU A 100 18.52 -7.10 -5.69
N VAL A 101 17.69 -6.70 -6.65
CA VAL A 101 18.05 -6.71 -8.09
C VAL A 101 19.28 -5.84 -8.35
N LYS A 102 19.44 -4.71 -7.65
CA LYS A 102 20.57 -3.78 -7.84
C LYS A 102 21.86 -4.28 -7.21
N ILE A 103 21.79 -4.89 -6.03
CA ILE A 103 22.98 -5.26 -5.24
C ILE A 103 23.32 -6.76 -5.32
N GLY A 104 22.43 -7.58 -5.89
CA GLY A 104 22.54 -9.04 -5.99
C GLY A 104 22.19 -9.78 -4.70
N LYS A 105 22.84 -9.44 -3.58
CA LYS A 105 22.55 -10.02 -2.26
C LYS A 105 22.83 -9.05 -1.13
N PHE A 106 22.06 -9.17 -0.05
CA PHE A 106 22.39 -8.54 1.22
C PHE A 106 23.53 -9.29 1.91
N THR A 107 24.36 -8.57 2.65
CA THR A 107 25.28 -9.17 3.62
C THR A 107 24.50 -9.80 4.78
N GLU A 108 25.13 -10.70 5.52
CA GLU A 108 24.54 -11.28 6.74
C GLU A 108 24.12 -10.18 7.73
N LYS A 109 24.97 -9.18 7.94
CA LYS A 109 24.70 -8.05 8.84
C LYS A 109 23.48 -7.23 8.42
N GLU A 110 23.35 -6.93 7.12
CA GLU A 110 22.17 -6.24 6.58
C GLU A 110 20.91 -7.10 6.71
N THR A 111 21.04 -8.40 6.43
CA THR A 111 19.94 -9.37 6.54
C THR A 111 19.41 -9.42 7.98
N ILE A 112 20.29 -9.56 8.97
CA ILE A 112 19.92 -9.54 10.40
C ILE A 112 19.24 -8.22 10.77
N ARG A 113 19.74 -7.08 10.28
CA ARG A 113 19.12 -5.78 10.53
C ARG A 113 17.71 -5.69 9.94
N LEU A 114 17.53 -6.12 8.69
CA LEU A 114 16.23 -6.12 8.02
C LEU A 114 15.22 -7.04 8.72
N LEU A 115 15.65 -8.25 9.09
CA LEU A 115 14.81 -9.20 9.82
C LEU A 115 14.37 -8.65 11.18
N ASN A 116 15.24 -7.93 11.90
CA ASN A 116 14.86 -7.27 13.15
C ASN A 116 13.80 -6.17 12.92
N ILE A 117 13.91 -5.39 11.85
CA ILE A 117 12.93 -4.35 11.50
C ILE A 117 11.58 -4.99 11.18
N ILE A 118 11.58 -6.02 10.33
CA ILE A 118 10.39 -6.75 9.91
C ILE A 118 9.75 -7.46 11.12
N GLY A 119 10.55 -8.13 11.94
CA GLY A 119 10.10 -8.84 13.14
C GLY A 119 9.38 -7.91 14.13
N LYS A 120 9.94 -6.73 14.40
CA LYS A 120 9.29 -5.72 15.26
C LYS A 120 7.96 -5.22 14.68
N ALA A 121 7.88 -5.01 13.37
CA ALA A 121 6.65 -4.62 12.71
C ALA A 121 5.57 -5.71 12.81
N LEU A 122 5.95 -6.97 12.58
CA LEU A 122 5.04 -8.11 12.68
C LEU A 122 4.57 -8.34 14.13
N GLU A 123 5.48 -8.27 15.10
CA GLU A 123 5.15 -8.36 16.53
C GLU A 123 4.09 -7.31 16.91
N TYR A 124 4.31 -6.05 16.51
CA TYR A 124 3.33 -4.98 16.72
C TYR A 124 1.96 -5.29 16.08
N ALA A 125 1.95 -5.80 14.84
CA ALA A 125 0.71 -6.13 14.14
C ALA A 125 -0.06 -7.29 14.82
N HIS A 126 0.65 -8.31 15.29
CA HIS A 126 0.07 -9.46 16.00
C HIS A 126 -0.53 -9.05 17.35
N GLN A 127 0.15 -8.19 18.12
CA GLN A 127 -0.38 -7.68 19.39
C GLN A 127 -1.70 -6.92 19.21
N LYS A 128 -1.92 -6.32 18.05
CA LYS A 128 -3.18 -5.63 17.70
C LYS A 128 -4.24 -6.56 17.11
N LYS A 129 -3.99 -7.88 17.05
CA LYS A 129 -4.90 -8.93 16.56
C LYS A 129 -5.35 -8.78 15.09
N TYR A 130 -4.55 -8.13 14.24
CA TYR A 130 -4.89 -8.03 12.81
C TYR A 130 -4.56 -9.29 12.01
N PHE A 131 -3.76 -10.18 12.59
CA PHE A 131 -3.47 -11.52 12.09
C PHE A 131 -3.62 -12.47 13.27
N THR A 132 -4.77 -13.13 13.36
CA THR A 132 -4.95 -14.31 14.21
C THR A 132 -4.97 -15.52 13.28
N GLU A 133 -4.27 -16.58 13.70
CA GLU A 133 -4.18 -17.88 13.03
C GLU A 133 -5.55 -18.44 12.59
#